data_AF-A0A4J2EZZ4-F1
#
_entry.id   AF-A0A4J2EZZ4-F1
#
_cell.length_a   1.000
_cell.length_b   1.000
_cell.length_c   1.000
_cell.angle_alpha   90.00
_cell.angle_beta   90.00
_cell.angle_gamma   90.00
#
_symmetry.space_group_name_H-M   'P 1'
#
loop_
_entity.id
_entity.type
_entity.pdbx_description
1 polymer ?
#
loop_
_entity_poly.entity_id
_entity_poly.type
_entity_poly.pdbx_seq_one_letter_code
_entity_poly.pdbx_strand_id
1 'polypeptide(L)' 'MKPEQIDNVNKPSHYQGRYGMESIDALRNFMTPEQLKGFFLGNSLKYLLRHQKKNGLEDLKKARKNLDWLIEEMEHE' A
#
# COMPACT_ATOMS: atom_id res chain seq x y z
N MET A 1 9.88 -24.01 16.36
CA MET A 1 9.72 -22.55 16.17
C MET A 1 8.39 -22.33 15.46
N LYS A 2 7.57 -21.36 15.92
CA LYS A 2 6.37 -20.97 15.16
C LYS A 2 6.84 -20.30 13.86
N PRO A 3 6.27 -20.61 12.70
CA PRO A 3 6.63 -19.91 11.47
C PRO A 3 6.35 -18.41 11.65
N GLU A 4 7.30 -17.59 11.22
CA GLU A 4 7.13 -16.14 11.16
C GLU A 4 5.91 -15.83 10.28
N GLN A 5 4.93 -15.08 10.82
CA GLN A 5 3.82 -14.61 10.01
C GLN A 5 4.32 -13.49 9.10
N ILE A 6 4.31 -13.76 7.79
CA ILE A 6 4.66 -12.77 6.76
C ILE A 6 3.59 -11.67 6.76
N ASP A 7 3.98 -10.42 7.07
CA ASP A 7 3.08 -9.27 7.04
C ASP A 7 2.96 -8.71 5.61
N ASN A 8 2.14 -9.37 4.79
CA ASN A 8 1.90 -8.96 3.41
C ASN A 8 1.16 -7.62 3.25
N VAL A 9 0.62 -7.05 4.32
CA VAL A 9 -0.11 -5.77 4.27
C VAL A 9 0.84 -4.62 4.55
N ASN A 10 1.63 -4.74 5.63
CA ASN A 10 2.47 -3.64 6.07
C ASN A 10 3.89 -3.71 5.51
N LYS A 11 4.44 -4.93 5.39
CA LYS A 11 5.84 -5.19 5.00
C LYS A 11 5.94 -6.37 4.01
N PRO A 12 5.31 -6.25 2.83
CA PRO A 12 5.44 -7.26 1.78
C PRO A 12 6.90 -7.38 1.33
N SER A 13 7.49 -8.56 1.54
CA SER A 13 8.92 -8.82 1.28
C SER A 13 9.39 -8.48 -0.13
N HIS A 14 8.51 -8.61 -1.13
CA HIS A 14 8.82 -8.31 -2.53
C HIS A 14 8.89 -6.80 -2.87
N TYR A 15 8.52 -5.91 -1.94
CA TYR A 15 8.70 -4.46 -2.08
C TYR A 15 9.87 -3.91 -1.28
N GLN A 16 10.59 -4.77 -0.54
CA GLN A 16 11.74 -4.35 0.26
C GLN A 16 13.03 -4.43 -0.55
N GLY A 17 13.69 -3.29 -0.72
CA GLY A 17 15.00 -3.21 -1.35
C GLY A 17 16.10 -3.85 -0.50
N ARG A 18 17.24 -4.15 -1.12
CA ARG A 18 18.42 -4.78 -0.49
C ARG A 18 18.88 -4.11 0.81
N TYR A 19 18.66 -2.80 0.94
CA TYR A 19 19.07 -1.98 2.09
C TYR A 19 17.89 -1.47 2.93
N GLY A 20 16.72 -2.10 2.83
CA GLY A 20 15.55 -1.75 3.65
C GLY A 20 14.70 -0.58 3.13
N MET A 21 15.00 -0.04 1.94
CA MET A 21 14.14 0.93 1.26
C MET A 21 12.82 0.26 0.86
N GLU A 22 11.69 0.87 1.21
CA GLU A 22 10.38 0.40 0.80
C GLU A 22 9.99 1.03 -0.54
N SER A 23 9.18 0.33 -1.35
CA SER A 23 8.73 0.87 -2.64
C SER A 23 7.99 2.20 -2.53
N ILE A 24 7.32 2.44 -1.39
CA ILE A 24 6.61 3.69 -1.12
C ILE A 24 7.55 4.91 -1.03
N ASP A 25 8.78 4.71 -0.55
CA ASP A 25 9.77 5.78 -0.43
C ASP A 25 10.19 6.28 -1.82
N ALA A 26 10.36 5.34 -2.77
CA ALA A 26 10.65 5.68 -4.15
C ALA A 26 9.48 6.45 -4.80
N LEU A 27 8.24 6.02 -4.57
CA LEU A 27 7.06 6.71 -5.11
C LEU A 27 6.97 8.16 -4.61
N ARG A 28 7.13 8.36 -3.30
CA ARG A 28 7.14 9.70 -2.69
C ARG A 28 8.27 10.60 -3.22
N ASN A 29 9.42 10.02 -3.57
CA ASN A 29 10.56 10.79 -4.07
C ASN A 29 10.42 11.24 -5.53
N PHE A 30 9.65 10.51 -6.36
CA PHE A 30 9.60 10.76 -7.81
C PHE A 30 8.24 11.24 -8.33
N MET A 31 7.16 11.09 -7.57
CA MET A 31 5.81 11.49 -8.01
C MET A 31 5.47 12.92 -7.57
N THR A 32 4.69 13.62 -8.38
CA THR A 32 4.02 14.85 -7.95
C THR A 32 2.94 14.52 -6.90
N PRO A 33 2.50 15.50 -6.08
CA PRO A 33 1.41 15.29 -5.12
C PRO A 33 0.14 14.72 -5.77
N GLU A 34 -0.23 15.20 -6.97
CA GLU A 34 -1.38 14.69 -7.72
C GLU A 34 -1.20 13.22 -8.14
N GLN A 35 -0.02 12.86 -8.64
CA GLN A 35 0.30 11.48 -9.03
C GLN A 35 0.24 10.53 -7.83
N LEU A 36 0.77 10.96 -6.68
CA LEU A 36 0.80 10.17 -5.46
C LEU A 36 -0.62 9.95 -4.90
N LYS A 37 -1.43 11.00 -4.81
CA LYS A 37 -2.86 10.91 -4.44
C LYS A 37 -3.62 9.96 -5.39
N GLY A 38 -3.41 10.11 -6.71
CA GLY A 38 -3.99 9.22 -7.72
C GLY A 38 -3.58 7.75 -7.56
N PHE A 39 -2.30 7.51 -7.23
CA PHE A 39 -1.78 6.15 -6.97
C PHE A 39 -2.46 5.49 -5.76
N PHE A 40 -2.60 6.22 -4.65
CA PHE A 40 -3.27 5.70 -3.44
C PHE A 40 -4.76 5.42 -3.69
N LEU A 41 -5.46 6.36 -4.34
CA LEU A 41 -6.86 6.18 -4.73
C LEU A 41 -7.05 4.94 -5.61
N GLY A 42 -6.24 4.82 -6.67
CA GLY A 42 -6.31 3.71 -7.61
C GLY A 42 -6.02 2.36 -6.94
N ASN A 43 -5.04 2.29 -6.04
CA ASN A 43 -4.73 1.07 -5.31
C ASN A 43 -5.82 0.69 -4.31
N SER A 44 -6.38 1.67 -3.58
CA SER A 44 -7.50 1.42 -2.68
C SER A 44 -8.67 0.79 -3.43
N LEU A 45 -9.09 1.39 -4.54
CA LEU A 45 -10.14 0.86 -5.42
C LEU A 45 -9.79 -0.53 -5.97
N LYS A 46 -8.57 -0.71 -6.47
CA LYS A 46 -8.09 -2.01 -6.99
C LYS A 46 -8.27 -3.12 -5.97
N TYR A 47 -7.86 -2.90 -4.71
CA TYR A 47 -7.98 -3.92 -3.67
C TYR A 47 -9.44 -4.14 -3.24
N LEU A 48 -10.26 -3.09 -3.19
CA LEU A 48 -11.72 -3.23 -3.00
C LEU A 48 -12.38 -4.06 -4.11
N LEU A 49 -11.97 -3.92 -5.38
CA LEU A 49 -12.54 -4.73 -6.45
C LEU A 49 -12.04 -6.19 -6.44
N ARG A 50 -10.82 -6.41 -5.92
CA ARG A 50 -10.14 -7.70 -5.97
C ARG A 50 -10.49 -8.65 -4.82
N HIS A 51 -10.89 -8.12 -3.66
CA HIS A 51 -10.98 -8.91 -2.42
C HIS A 51 -11.85 -10.18 -2.55
N GLN A 52 -13.01 -10.10 -3.23
CA GLN A 52 -13.92 -11.24 -3.37
C GLN A 52 -13.34 -12.39 -4.20
N LYS A 53 -12.36 -12.10 -5.08
CA LYS A 53 -11.83 -13.06 -6.07
C LYS A 53 -10.38 -13.47 -5.83
N LYS A 54 -9.66 -12.85 -4.89
CA LYS A 54 -8.23 -13.13 -4.68
C LYS A 54 -7.85 -13.31 -3.20
N ASN A 55 -7.52 -12.24 -2.48
CA ASN A 55 -6.91 -12.35 -1.15
C ASN A 55 -7.88 -12.03 0.01
N GLY A 56 -9.18 -11.90 -0.25
CA GLY A 56 -10.20 -11.68 0.79
C GLY A 56 -9.85 -10.53 1.73
N LEU A 57 -9.83 -10.83 3.03
CA LEU A 57 -9.53 -9.86 4.09
C LEU A 57 -8.17 -9.16 3.93
N GLU A 58 -7.14 -9.82 3.37
CA GLU A 58 -5.83 -9.18 3.16
C GLU A 58 -5.95 -8.00 2.17
N ASP A 59 -6.75 -8.15 1.11
CA ASP A 59 -7.00 -7.08 0.15
C ASP A 59 -7.79 -5.94 0.80
N LEU A 60 -8.78 -6.23 1.65
CA LEU A 60 -9.48 -5.17 2.41
C LEU A 60 -8.54 -4.39 3.31
N LYS A 61 -7.59 -5.06 3.97
CA LYS A 61 -6.56 -4.39 4.79
C LYS A 61 -5.60 -3.54 3.94
N LYS A 62 -5.22 -4.02 2.75
CA LYS A 62 -4.41 -3.25 1.78
C LYS A 62 -5.15 -2.04 1.22
N ALA A 63 -6.47 -2.17 0.98
CA ALA A 63 -7.32 -1.08 0.56
C ALA A 63 -7.34 0.03 1.63
N ARG A 64 -7.63 -0.34 2.88
CA ARG A 64 -7.60 0.59 4.02
C ARG A 64 -6.25 1.30 4.14
N LYS A 65 -5.13 0.56 4.08
CA LYS A 65 -3.80 1.17 4.16
C LYS A 65 -3.54 2.24 3.07
N ASN A 66 -3.99 2.00 1.84
CA ASN A 66 -3.87 3.01 0.78
C ASN A 66 -4.83 4.19 0.99
N LEU A 67 -6.03 3.93 1.54
CA LEU A 67 -6.96 4.99 1.89
C LEU A 67 -6.40 5.87 3.02
N ASP A 68 -5.79 5.28 4.04
CA ASP A 68 -5.14 6.01 5.14
C ASP A 68 -4.04 6.93 4.60
N TRP A 69 -3.18 6.45 3.70
CA TRP A 69 -2.18 7.29 3.04
C TRP A 69 -2.79 8.42 2.19
N LEU A 70 -3.88 8.15 1.46
CA LEU A 70 -4.57 9.20 0.72
C LEU A 70 -5.12 10.28 1.67
N ILE A 71 -5.70 9.88 2.81
CA ILE A 71 -6.21 10.81 3.81
C ILE A 71 -5.05 11.66 4.36
N GLU A 72 -3.92 11.04 4.72
CA GLU A 72 -2.71 11.76 5.17
C GLU A 72 -2.28 12.83 4.17
N GLU A 73 -2.15 12.50 2.87
CA GLU A 73 -1.75 13.49 1.85
C GLU A 73 -2.79 14.62 1.66
N MET A 74 -4.07 14.37 1.95
CA MET A 74 -5.15 15.37 1.85
C MET A 74 -5.24 16.27 3.09
N GLU A 75 -4.88 15.75 4.28
CA GLU A 75 -4.84 16.52 5.53
C GLU A 75 -3.62 17.45 5.61
N HIS A 76 -2.56 17.15 4.85
CA HIS A 76 -1.33 17.93 4.78
C HIS A 76 -1.28 18.94 3.60
N GLU A 77 -2.37 19.06 2.83
CA GLU A 77 -2.55 20.06 1.75
C GLU A 77 -3.03 21.41 2.31
#